data_AF-A0A1W1D6S5-F1
#
_entry.id   AF-A0A1W1D6S5-F1
#
_cell.length_a   1.000
_cell.length_b   1.000
_cell.length_c   1.000
_cell.angle_alpha   90.00
_cell.angle_beta   90.00
_cell.angle_gamma   90.00
#
_symmetry.space_group_name_H-M   'P 1'
#
loop_
_entity.id
_entity.type
_entity.pdbx_description
1 polymer ?
#
loop_
_entity_poly.entity_id
_entity_poly.type
_entity_poly.pdbx_seq_one_letter_code
_entity_poly.pdbx_strand_id
1 'polypeptide(L)' 'MHVYFDLDNTIIDETGNNVRPGMYELLTSFKHHDIQLSIWTASVRERAEPILCKLNLKGYFYNLG' A
#
# COMPACT_ATOMS: atom_id res chain seq x y z
N MET A 1 7.26 -9.06 13.08
CA MET A 1 6.01 -9.43 12.39
C MET A 1 5.98 -8.72 11.06
N HIS A 2 5.47 -9.38 10.01
CA HIS A 2 5.41 -8.82 8.66
C HIS A 2 3.99 -8.94 8.13
N VAL A 3 3.41 -7.84 7.66
CA VAL A 3 2.08 -7.81 7.05
C VAL A 3 2.21 -7.56 5.55
N TYR A 4 1.53 -8.39 4.76
CA TYR A 4 1.43 -8.25 3.32
C TYR A 4 0.04 -7.72 2.97
N PHE A 5 0.01 -6.69 2.14
CA PHE A 5 -1.23 -6.10 1.64
C PHE A 5 -1.38 -6.38 0.15
N ASP A 6 -2.58 -6.78 -0.25
CA ASP A 6 -3.00 -6.52 -1.62
C ASP A 6 -3.20 -5.02 -1.83
N LEU A 7 -3.12 -4.59 -3.09
CA LEU A 7 -3.24 -3.19 -3.48
C LEU A 7 -4.67 -2.85 -3.89
N ASP A 8 -5.12 -3.41 -5.01
CA ASP A 8 -6.40 -3.09 -5.63
C ASP A 8 -7.57 -3.54 -4.75
N ASN A 9 -8.57 -2.68 -4.59
CA ASN A 9 -9.74 -2.92 -3.73
C ASN A 9 -9.44 -3.23 -2.26
N THR A 10 -8.19 -3.05 -1.82
CA THR A 10 -7.77 -3.22 -0.42
C THR A 10 -7.21 -1.91 0.12
N ILE A 11 -6.12 -1.40 -0.45
CA ILE A 11 -5.55 -0.10 -0.08
C ILE A 11 -6.18 1.01 -0.93
N ILE A 12 -6.36 0.77 -2.23
CA ILE A 12 -6.88 1.75 -3.18
C ILE A 12 -8.27 1.34 -3.69
N ASP A 13 -9.01 2.31 -4.22
CA ASP A 13 -10.26 2.05 -4.92
C ASP A 13 -10.05 1.37 -6.29
N GLU A 14 -11.14 0.97 -6.93
CA GLU A 14 -11.12 0.28 -8.23
C GLU A 14 -10.51 1.10 -9.36
N THR A 15 -10.43 2.43 -9.20
CA THR A 15 -9.87 3.34 -10.20
C THR A 15 -8.36 3.55 -10.01
N GLY A 16 -7.84 3.19 -8.85
CA GLY A 16 -6.48 3.48 -8.41
C GLY A 16 -6.17 4.96 -8.23
N ASN A 17 -7.19 5.80 -8.04
CA ASN A 17 -7.04 7.24 -7.85
C ASN A 17 -7.19 7.68 -6.40
N ASN A 18 -7.82 6.88 -5.55
CA ASN A 18 -8.00 7.21 -4.14
C ASN A 18 -7.54 6.06 -3.24
N VAL A 19 -7.02 6.44 -2.08
CA VAL A 19 -6.78 5.53 -0.97
C VAL A 19 -8.10 5.33 -0.22
N ARG A 20 -8.41 4.08 0.14
CA ARG A 20 -9.63 3.75 0.86
C ARG A 20 -9.62 4.39 2.27
N PRO A 21 -10.77 4.83 2.78
CA PRO A 21 -10.84 5.49 4.10
C PRO A 21 -10.19 4.66 5.21
N GLY A 22 -9.42 5.31 6.08
CA GLY A 22 -8.75 4.66 7.22
C GLY A 22 -7.40 4.01 6.90
N MET A 23 -6.99 3.92 5.63
CA MET A 23 -5.75 3.22 5.26
C MET A 23 -4.48 3.96 5.65
N TYR A 24 -4.44 5.29 5.58
CA TYR A 24 -3.28 6.01 6.07
C TYR A 24 -3.11 5.86 7.58
N GLU A 25 -4.21 5.94 8.33
CA GLU A 25 -4.21 5.76 9.78
C GLU A 25 -3.73 4.35 10.15
N LEU A 26 -4.25 3.33 9.45
CA LEU A 26 -3.84 1.94 9.66
C LEU A 26 -2.36 1.73 9.36
N LEU A 27 -1.89 2.12 8.16
CA LEU A 27 -0.50 1.94 7.76
C LEU A 27 0.47 2.71 8.66
N THR A 28 0.10 3.92 9.08
CA THR A 28 0.88 4.71 10.04
C THR A 28 0.93 4.04 11.40
N SER A 29 -0.21 3.51 11.89
CA SER A 29 -0.24 2.79 13.16
C SER A 29 0.69 1.56 13.14
N PHE A 30 0.75 0.82 12.04
CA PHE A 30 1.67 -0.31 11.92
C PHE A 30 3.13 0.12 11.95
N LYS A 31 3.49 1.20 11.26
CA LYS A 31 4.85 1.75 11.30
C LYS A 31 5.24 2.21 12.69
N HIS A 32 4.32 2.84 13.44
CA HIS A 32 4.55 3.23 14.84
C HIS A 32 4.75 2.03 15.79
N HIS A 33 4.33 0.83 15.40
CA HIS A 33 4.53 -0.41 16.17
C HIS A 33 5.64 -1.29 15.59
N ASP A 34 6.54 -0.71 14.77
CA ASP A 34 7.68 -1.41 14.15
C ASP A 34 7.28 -2.64 13.30
N ILE A 35 6.08 -2.63 12.74
CA ILE A 35 5.60 -3.70 11.86
C ILE A 35 6.07 -3.44 10.43
N GLN A 36 6.71 -4.45 9.83
CA GLN A 36 7.16 -4.39 8.45
C GLN A 36 5.99 -4.61 7.50
N LEU A 37 5.91 -3.76 6.47
CA LEU A 37 4.82 -3.75 5.49
C LEU A 37 5.36 -3.98 4.08
N SER A 38 4.70 -4.85 3.34
CA SER A 38 4.99 -5.16 1.94
C SER A 38 3.72 -5.23 1.10
N ILE A 39 3.86 -4.97 -0.19
CA ILE A 39 2.76 -5.17 -1.15
C ILE A 39 2.95 -6.52 -1.83
N TRP A 40 1.88 -7.31 -1.85
CA TRP A 40 1.73 -8.52 -2.65
C TRP A 40 0.44 -8.38 -3.45
N THR A 41 0.57 -8.00 -4.72
CA THR A 41 -0.58 -7.77 -5.60
C THR A 41 -0.42 -8.50 -6.92
N ALA A 42 -1.55 -8.81 -7.58
CA ALA A 42 -1.55 -9.32 -8.94
C ALA A 42 -1.35 -8.21 -10.00
N SER A 43 -1.43 -6.95 -9.59
CA SER A 43 -1.14 -5.82 -10.48
C SER A 43 0.32 -5.80 -10.90
N VAL A 44 0.55 -5.66 -12.21
CA VAL A 44 1.91 -5.52 -12.75
C VAL A 44 2.59 -4.26 -12.19
N ARG A 45 3.90 -4.37 -11.96
CA ARG A 45 4.69 -3.33 -11.29
C ARG A 45 4.60 -1.97 -11.97
N GLU A 46 4.55 -1.95 -13.30
CA GLU A 46 4.45 -0.75 -14.13
C GLU A 46 3.17 0.05 -13.86
N ARG A 47 2.09 -0.61 -13.41
CA ARG A 47 0.86 0.05 -12.97
C ARG A 47 0.94 0.43 -11.49
N ALA A 48 1.37 -0.49 -10.64
CA ALA A 48 1.33 -0.31 -9.19
C ALA A 48 2.28 0.80 -8.72
N GLU A 49 3.51 0.85 -9.24
CA GLU A 49 4.54 1.75 -8.74
C GLU A 49 4.19 3.25 -8.95
N PRO A 50 3.69 3.69 -10.12
CA PRO A 50 3.22 5.06 -10.30
C PRO A 50 2.06 5.44 -9.36
N ILE A 51 1.12 4.52 -9.12
CA ILE A 51 -0.01 4.76 -8.22
C ILE A 51 0.48 4.96 -6.79
N LEU A 52 1.39 4.11 -6.32
CA LEU A 52 1.96 4.21 -4.97
C LEU A 52 2.77 5.48 -4.76
N CYS A 53 3.48 5.94 -5.78
CA CYS A 53 4.16 7.24 -5.76
C CYS A 53 3.15 8.38 -5.72
N LYS A 54 2.17 8.40 -6.64
CA LYS A 54 1.14 9.45 -6.76
C LYS A 54 0.34 9.61 -5.46
N LEU A 55 0.02 8.50 -4.80
CA LEU A 55 -0.77 8.46 -3.57
C LEU A 55 0.09 8.48 -2.30
N ASN A 56 1.39 8.81 -2.37
CA ASN A 56 2.29 8.85 -1.21
C ASN A 56 2.33 7.55 -0.37
N LEU A 57 1.97 6.41 -0.96
CA LEU A 57 1.95 5.11 -0.30
C LEU A 57 3.34 4.45 -0.26
N LYS A 58 4.22 4.81 -1.19
CA LYS A 58 5.56 4.21 -1.33
C LYS A 58 6.40 4.28 -0.04
N GLY A 59 6.20 5.31 0.79
CA GLY A 59 6.93 5.46 2.07
C GLY A 59 6.56 4.44 3.15
N TYR A 60 5.40 3.77 3.03
CA TYR A 60 4.95 2.79 4.02
C TYR A 60 5.61 1.42 3.79
N PHE A 61 5.87 1.04 2.55
CA PHE A 61 6.23 -0.33 2.17
C PHE A 61 7.72 -0.50 1.87
N TYR A 62 8.30 -1.62 2.30
CA TYR A 62 9.73 -1.93 2.07
C TYR A 62 10.00 -2.43 0.65
N ASN A 63 9.03 -3.14 0.06
CA ASN A 63 9.15 -3.69 -1.29
C ASN A 63 7.77 -3.83 -1.97
N LEU A 64 7.84 -3.95 -3.29
CA LEU A 64 6.77 -4.36 -4.19
C LEU A 64 7.16 -5.75 -4.71
N GLY A 65 6.40 -6.76 -4.28
CA GLY A 65 6.52 -8.14 -4.76
C GLY A 65 5.86 -8.36 -6.11
#